data_AF-A0A9D4ZZ63-F1
#
_entry.id   AF-A0A9D4ZZ63-F1
#
_cell.length_a   1.000
_cell.length_b   1.000
_cell.length_c   1.000
_cell.angle_alpha   90.00
_cell.angle_beta   90.00
_cell.angle_gamma   90.00
#
_symmetry.space_group_name_H-M   'P 1'
#
loop_
_entity.id
_entity.type
_entity.pdbx_description
1 polymer ?
#
loop_
_entity_poly.entity_id
_entity_poly.type
_entity_poly.pdbx_seq_one_letter_code
_entity_poly.pdbx_strand_id
1 'polypeptide(L)'
;MRHLKEMCHVSKKLVAQQQKLNFPPTKSMIDEKLYGPLLMNSGAKYDHERQREATTHWIMMHERAFSIVEEYGFLFMMKCSNISYEKISWKTLKNDCIVVYEAERKKLKSTLRTVNKIYLTTNL
;
A
#
# COMPACT_ATOMS: atom_id res chain seq x y z
N MET A 1 10.55 4.76 -39.48
CA MET A 1 10.89 3.58 -38.62
C MET A 1 9.72 2.63 -38.32
N ARG A 2 8.61 2.60 -39.10
CA ARG A 2 7.52 1.61 -38.91
C ARG A 2 7.83 0.24 -39.56
N HIS A 3 8.56 0.24 -40.68
CA HIS A 3 8.93 -0.97 -41.43
C HIS A 3 9.76 -2.01 -40.65
N LEU A 4 10.53 -1.57 -39.64
CA LEU A 4 11.39 -2.48 -38.85
C LEU A 4 10.59 -3.39 -37.90
N LYS A 5 9.41 -2.94 -37.43
CA LYS A 5 8.52 -3.72 -36.57
C LYS A 5 7.78 -4.82 -37.33
N GLU A 6 7.46 -4.59 -38.61
CA GLU A 6 6.64 -5.51 -39.40
C GLU A 6 7.46 -6.60 -40.10
N MET A 7 8.71 -6.33 -40.49
CA MET A 7 9.54 -7.28 -41.24
C MET A 7 10.57 -8.06 -40.39
N CYS A 8 10.85 -7.60 -39.17
CA CYS A 8 11.83 -8.27 -38.31
C CYS A 8 11.16 -9.36 -37.45
N HIS A 9 11.27 -10.64 -37.87
CA HIS A 9 10.79 -11.79 -37.09
C HIS A 9 11.39 -11.86 -35.67
N VAL A 10 12.63 -11.40 -35.50
CA VAL A 10 13.30 -11.30 -34.19
C VAL A 10 12.58 -10.30 -33.29
N SER A 11 12.22 -9.12 -33.81
CA SER A 11 11.46 -8.11 -33.06
C SER A 11 10.08 -8.62 -32.64
N LYS A 12 9.37 -9.33 -33.53
CA LYS A 12 8.06 -9.93 -33.21
C LYS A 12 8.16 -11.00 -32.11
N LYS A 13 9.17 -11.88 -32.15
CA LYS A 13 9.43 -12.87 -31.09
C LYS A 13 9.74 -12.20 -29.75
N LEU A 14 10.58 -11.17 -29.74
CA LEU A 14 10.94 -10.44 -28.51
C LEU A 14 9.75 -9.73 -27.86
N VAL A 15 8.85 -9.13 -28.67
CA VAL A 15 7.63 -8.49 -28.16
C VAL A 15 6.62 -9.55 -27.67
N ALA A 16 6.49 -10.68 -28.36
CA ALA A 16 5.62 -11.78 -27.93
C ALA A 16 6.10 -12.46 -26.64
N GLN A 17 7.41 -12.49 -26.38
CA GLN A 17 8.01 -13.04 -25.17
C GLN A 17 8.10 -12.03 -24.01
N GLN A 18 7.74 -10.76 -24.24
CA GLN A 18 7.84 -9.75 -23.20
C GLN A 18 6.70 -9.91 -22.19
N GLN A 19 7.05 -10.28 -20.95
CA GLN A 19 6.13 -10.20 -19.82
C GLN A 19 5.78 -8.73 -19.54
N LYS A 20 4.50 -8.37 -19.68
CA LYS A 20 3.97 -7.07 -19.28
C LYS A 20 3.51 -7.15 -17.83
N LEU A 21 4.02 -6.25 -16.99
CA LEU A 21 3.48 -6.05 -15.65
C LEU A 21 2.18 -5.27 -15.77
N ASN A 22 1.06 -5.99 -15.75
CA ASN A 22 -0.24 -5.39 -15.51
C ASN A 22 -0.46 -5.39 -14.01
N PHE A 23 -0.47 -4.20 -13.40
CA PHE A 23 -1.04 -4.04 -12.07
C PHE A 23 -2.55 -4.09 -12.25
N PRO A 24 -3.26 -5.08 -11.68
CA PRO A 24 -4.72 -5.07 -11.73
C PRO A 24 -5.23 -3.75 -11.11
N PRO A 25 -6.40 -3.23 -11.56
CA PRO A 25 -7.09 -2.21 -10.81
C PRO A 25 -7.15 -2.70 -9.38
N THR A 26 -6.73 -1.86 -8.44
CA THR A 26 -6.63 -2.26 -7.06
C THR A 26 -7.99 -2.81 -6.63
N LYS A 27 -8.13 -4.14 -6.51
CA LYS A 27 -9.19 -4.72 -5.67
C LYS A 27 -9.01 -3.95 -4.37
N SER A 28 -10.05 -3.21 -3.96
CA SER A 28 -10.09 -2.37 -2.76
C SER A 28 -8.89 -2.64 -1.85
N MET A 29 -7.92 -1.71 -1.73
CA MET A 29 -6.71 -1.88 -0.91
C MET A 29 -6.99 -2.20 0.56
N ILE A 30 -8.25 -2.21 0.92
CA ILE A 30 -8.77 -2.62 2.19
C ILE A 30 -8.80 -4.15 2.12
N ASP A 31 -7.80 -4.79 2.75
CA ASP A 31 -7.80 -6.25 2.96
C ASP A 31 -9.21 -6.67 3.41
N GLU A 32 -9.76 -7.76 2.88
CA GLU A 32 -11.06 -8.29 3.30
C GLU A 32 -11.06 -8.57 4.82
N LYS A 33 -9.87 -8.80 5.39
CA LYS A 33 -9.63 -8.80 6.83
C LYS A 33 -9.85 -7.45 7.50
N LEU A 34 -9.59 -6.30 6.87
CA LEU A 34 -9.88 -4.98 7.44
C LEU A 34 -11.39 -4.67 7.49
N TYR A 35 -12.23 -5.35 6.67
CA TYR A 35 -13.70 -5.18 6.63
C TYR A 35 -14.48 -5.98 7.68
N GLY A 36 -13.83 -6.90 8.40
CA GLY A 36 -14.51 -7.64 9.47
C GLY A 36 -15.00 -6.70 10.58
N PRO A 37 -16.08 -7.04 11.30
CA PRO A 37 -16.65 -6.18 12.35
C PRO A 37 -15.66 -6.03 13.50
N LEU A 38 -14.76 -5.05 13.39
CA LEU A 38 -13.69 -4.78 14.33
C LEU A 38 -14.05 -3.74 15.38
N LEU A 39 -15.19 -3.09 15.20
CA LEU A 39 -15.71 -2.14 16.18
C LEU A 39 -16.96 -2.67 16.89
N MET A 40 -17.51 -3.81 16.46
CA MET A 40 -18.79 -4.32 16.96
C MET A 40 -18.88 -5.84 16.85
N ASN A 41 -18.09 -6.57 17.64
CA ASN A 41 -18.55 -7.84 18.17
C ASN A 41 -18.50 -7.67 19.68
N SER A 42 -19.62 -7.79 20.37
CA SER A 42 -19.78 -7.56 21.81
C SER A 42 -18.90 -8.45 22.70
N GLY A 43 -18.03 -9.28 22.13
CA GLY A 43 -16.97 -10.04 22.81
C GLY A 43 -15.57 -9.98 22.18
N ALA A 44 -15.35 -9.21 21.10
CA ALA A 44 -14.03 -9.07 20.51
C ALA A 44 -13.19 -8.05 21.32
N LYS A 45 -12.01 -8.47 21.79
CA LYS A 45 -11.09 -7.58 22.52
C LYS A 45 -10.44 -6.59 21.56
N TYR A 46 -10.12 -5.40 22.07
CA TYR A 46 -9.36 -4.40 21.32
C TYR A 46 -8.01 -4.97 20.87
N ASP A 47 -7.76 -4.88 19.56
CA ASP A 47 -6.51 -5.29 18.91
C ASP A 47 -5.75 -4.03 18.48
N HIS A 48 -4.76 -3.63 19.28
CA HIS A 48 -3.98 -2.42 19.05
C HIS A 48 -3.12 -2.52 17.78
N GLU A 49 -2.57 -3.69 17.50
CA GLU A 49 -1.73 -3.91 16.31
C GLU A 49 -2.55 -3.75 15.03
N ARG A 50 -3.77 -4.28 15.01
CA ARG A 50 -4.67 -4.12 13.87
C ARG A 50 -5.15 -2.67 13.70
N GLN A 51 -5.34 -1.94 14.80
CA GLN A 51 -5.60 -0.49 14.73
C GLN A 51 -4.40 0.27 14.15
N ARG A 52 -3.17 -0.09 14.52
CA ARG A 52 -1.94 0.49 13.96
C ARG A 52 -1.80 0.19 12.48
N GLU A 53 -2.05 -1.04 12.06
CA GLU A 53 -2.04 -1.45 10.65
C GLU A 53 -3.05 -0.64 9.82
N ALA A 54 -4.31 -0.56 10.27
CA ALA A 54 -5.34 0.23 9.58
C ALA A 54 -4.97 1.72 9.49
N THR A 55 -4.44 2.29 10.57
CA THR A 55 -4.00 3.70 10.60
C THR A 55 -2.82 3.92 9.66
N THR A 56 -1.84 3.01 9.64
CA THR A 56 -0.67 3.05 8.75
C THR A 56 -1.09 3.07 7.28
N HIS A 57 -1.98 2.15 6.89
CA HIS A 57 -2.48 2.10 5.52
C HIS A 57 -3.26 3.36 5.13
N TRP A 58 -4.10 3.89 6.02
CA TRP A 58 -4.84 5.13 5.77
C TRP A 58 -3.90 6.33 5.55
N ILE A 59 -2.88 6.48 6.39
CA ILE A 59 -1.88 7.55 6.30
C ILE A 59 -1.10 7.47 4.99
N MET A 60 -0.66 6.26 4.61
CA MET A 60 0.09 6.07 3.36
C MET A 60 -0.79 6.29 2.12
N MET A 61 -2.06 5.86 2.16
CA MET A 61 -2.99 6.00 1.03
C MET A 61 -3.34 7.47 0.74
N HIS A 62 -3.46 8.29 1.78
CA HIS A 62 -3.84 9.69 1.67
C HIS A 62 -2.69 10.67 1.93
N GLU A 63 -1.46 10.16 1.98
CA GLU A 63 -0.22 10.93 2.17
C GLU A 63 -0.32 11.96 3.31
N ARG A 64 -0.91 11.55 4.44
CA ARG A 64 -1.12 12.46 5.59
C ARG A 64 0.16 12.63 6.40
N ALA A 65 0.28 13.78 7.06
CA ALA A 65 1.35 14.00 8.03
C ALA A 65 1.21 13.04 9.22
N PHE A 66 2.32 12.47 9.69
CA PHE A 66 2.31 11.53 10.82
C PHE A 66 1.83 12.17 12.13
N SER A 67 1.91 13.49 12.28
CA SER A 67 1.44 14.21 13.48
C SER A 67 -0.06 14.12 13.68
N ILE A 68 -0.84 13.78 12.64
CA ILE A 68 -2.31 13.73 12.71
C ILE A 68 -2.83 12.77 13.79
N VAL A 69 -2.09 11.69 14.09
CA VAL A 69 -2.50 10.72 15.13
C VAL A 69 -2.34 11.25 16.55
N GLU A 70 -1.66 12.39 16.72
CA GLU A 70 -1.49 13.06 18.00
C GLU A 70 -2.38 14.30 18.14
N GLU A 71 -3.10 14.68 17.08
CA GLU A 71 -4.06 15.77 17.13
C GLU A 71 -5.27 15.42 18.00
N TYR A 72 -5.77 16.42 18.73
CA TYR A 72 -6.89 16.24 19.65
C TYR A 72 -8.12 15.67 18.97
N GLY A 73 -8.48 16.16 17.78
CA GLY A 73 -9.66 15.70 17.04
C GLY A 73 -9.58 14.22 16.66
N PHE A 74 -8.41 13.76 16.22
CA PHE A 74 -8.19 12.35 15.91
C PHE A 74 -8.28 11.49 17.17
N LEU A 75 -7.57 11.86 18.24
CA LEU A 75 -7.59 11.11 19.50
C LEU A 75 -9.00 11.04 20.10
N PHE A 76 -9.75 12.15 20.06
CA PHE A 76 -11.14 12.21 20.52
C PHE A 76 -12.02 11.26 19.70
N MET A 77 -11.95 11.33 18.37
CA MET A 77 -12.72 10.45 17.48
C MET A 77 -12.42 8.97 17.76
N MET A 78 -11.15 8.59 17.92
CA MET A 78 -10.75 7.21 18.20
C MET A 78 -11.26 6.73 19.57
N LYS A 79 -11.17 7.57 20.61
CA LYS A 79 -11.68 7.25 21.96
C LYS A 79 -13.20 7.15 22.01
N CYS A 80 -13.92 8.00 21.28
CA CYS A 80 -15.37 7.90 21.13
C CYS A 80 -15.79 6.63 20.40
N SER A 81 -14.98 6.17 19.43
CA SER A 81 -15.24 4.94 18.67
C SER A 81 -14.90 3.69 19.48
N ASN A 82 -13.86 3.74 20.33
CA ASN A 82 -13.45 2.64 21.19
C ASN A 82 -12.74 3.16 22.45
N ILE A 83 -13.35 2.92 23.62
CA ILE A 83 -12.82 3.37 24.91
C ILE A 83 -11.44 2.75 25.20
N SER A 84 -11.24 1.49 24.79
CA SER A 84 -9.98 0.75 24.94
C SER A 84 -8.88 1.21 23.99
N TYR A 85 -9.14 2.17 23.09
CA TYR A 85 -8.14 2.69 22.17
C TYR A 85 -6.87 3.15 22.91
N GLU A 86 -5.70 2.76 22.41
CA GLU A 86 -4.41 3.23 22.89
C GLU A 86 -3.80 4.21 21.89
N LYS A 87 -3.22 5.29 22.40
CA LYS A 87 -2.64 6.35 21.57
C LYS A 87 -1.43 5.80 20.79
N ILE A 88 -1.45 6.02 19.47
CA ILE A 88 -0.31 5.74 18.60
C ILE A 88 0.56 7.00 18.53
N SER A 89 1.87 6.87 18.78
CA SER A 89 2.79 8.00 18.60
C SER A 89 3.14 8.19 17.13
N TRP A 90 3.44 9.42 16.70
CA TRP A 90 3.88 9.68 15.33
C TRP A 90 5.15 8.90 14.96
N LYS A 91 6.03 8.65 15.94
CA LYS A 91 7.26 7.86 15.76
C LYS A 91 6.95 6.39 15.47
N THR A 92 6.03 5.82 16.25
CA THR A 92 5.54 4.44 16.04
C THR A 92 4.94 4.31 14.65
N LEU A 93 4.01 5.20 14.31
CA LEU A 93 3.35 5.21 13.00
C LEU A 93 4.35 5.36 11.85
N LYS A 94 5.34 6.24 12.00
CA LYS A 94 6.41 6.40 10.99
C LYS A 94 7.19 5.09 10.79
N ASN A 95 7.54 4.40 11.87
CA ASN A 95 8.24 3.12 11.78
C ASN A 95 7.38 2.06 11.09
N ASP A 96 6.08 2.01 11.41
CA ASP A 96 5.14 1.09 10.78
C ASP A 96 5.04 1.34 9.26
N CYS A 97 4.96 2.61 8.86
CA CYS A 97 4.98 3.00 7.44
C CYS A 97 6.28 2.58 6.75
N ILE A 98 7.44 2.71 7.42
CA ILE A 98 8.73 2.27 6.87
C ILE A 98 8.72 0.75 6.66
N VAL A 99 8.21 -0.04 7.61
CA VAL A 99 8.12 -1.50 7.48
C VAL A 99 7.25 -1.89 6.27
N VAL A 100 6.07 -1.28 6.12
CA VAL A 100 5.18 -1.52 4.98
C VAL A 100 5.85 -1.14 3.66
N TYR A 101 6.49 0.04 3.62
CA TYR A 101 7.24 0.51 2.45
C TYR A 101 8.35 -0.45 2.07
N GLU A 102 9.14 -0.92 3.02
CA GLU A 102 10.26 -1.85 2.79
C GLU A 102 9.78 -3.19 2.23
N ALA A 103 8.67 -3.71 2.75
CA ALA A 103 8.04 -4.94 2.25
C ALA A 103 7.56 -4.78 0.80
N GLU A 104 6.81 -3.72 0.50
CA GLU A 104 6.32 -3.46 -0.86
C GLU A 104 7.47 -3.12 -1.82
N ARG A 105 8.50 -2.41 -1.37
CA ARG A 105 9.72 -2.14 -2.16
C ARG A 105 10.43 -3.45 -2.53
N LYS A 106 10.57 -4.38 -1.59
CA LYS A 106 11.19 -5.69 -1.84
C LYS A 106 10.39 -6.50 -2.87
N LYS A 107 9.06 -6.51 -2.73
CA LYS A 107 8.14 -7.16 -3.68
C LYS A 107 8.26 -6.54 -5.06
N LEU A 108 8.16 -5.21 -5.17
CA LEU A 108 8.30 -4.47 -6.42
C LEU A 108 9.66 -4.74 -7.08
N LYS A 109 10.75 -4.72 -6.32
CA LYS A 109 12.10 -5.03 -6.83
C LYS A 109 12.19 -6.45 -7.37
N SER A 110 11.56 -7.43 -6.70
CA SER A 110 11.49 -8.81 -7.19
C SER A 110 10.72 -8.88 -8.50
N THR A 111 9.59 -8.19 -8.58
CA THR A 111 8.73 -8.15 -9.77
C THR A 111 9.42 -7.45 -10.96
N LEU A 112 10.15 -6.36 -10.73
CA LEU A 112 10.85 -5.64 -11.79
C LEU A 112 12.00 -6.45 -12.40
N ARG A 113 12.62 -7.38 -11.66
CA ARG A 113 13.68 -8.27 -12.18
C ARG A 113 13.19 -9.21 -13.29
N THR A 114 11.89 -9.46 -13.39
CA THR A 114 11.33 -10.36 -14.41
C THR A 114 10.99 -9.64 -15.72
N VAL A 115 11.17 -8.31 -15.78
CA VAL A 115 10.79 -7.49 -16.93
C VAL A 115 12.00 -7.16 -17.80
N ASN A 116 11.88 -7.39 -19.11
CA ASN A 116 12.96 -7.17 -20.07
C ASN A 116 13.21 -5.70 -20.43
N LYS A 117 12.23 -4.81 -20.21
CA LYS A 117 12.33 -3.39 -20.58
C LYS A 117 11.52 -2.49 -19.63
N ILE A 118 12.16 -1.44 -19.11
CA ILE A 118 11.57 -0.46 -18.20
C ILE A 118 11.64 0.92 -18.86
N TYR A 119 10.56 1.69 -18.78
CA TYR A 119 10.53 3.10 -19.19
C TYR A 119 10.36 3.95 -17.94
N LEU A 120 11.23 4.93 -17.76
CA LEU A 120 11.17 5.86 -16.63
C LEU A 120 10.54 7.15 -17.11
N THR A 121 9.61 7.68 -16.32
CA THR A 121 9.08 9.03 -16.49
C THR A 121 9.55 9.85 -15.29
N THR A 122 9.94 11.09 -15.54
CA THR A 122 10.31 12.02 -14.48
C THR A 122 9.26 13.13 -14.45
N ASN A 123 8.74 13.42 -13.27
CA ASN A 123 8.01 14.64 -13.02
C ASN A 123 9.04 15.65 -12.51
N LEU A 124 9.20 16.75 -13.24
CA LEU A 124 10.04 17.89 -12.83
C LEU A 124 9.20 18.86 -11.98
#